data_AF-A0A841HAE7-F1
#
_entry.id   AF-A0A841HAE7-F1
#
_cell.length_a   1.000
_cell.length_b   1.000
_cell.length_c   1.000
_cell.angle_alpha   90.00
_cell.angle_beta   90.00
_cell.angle_gamma   90.00
#
_symmetry.space_group_name_H-M   'P 1'
#
loop_
_entity.id
_entity.type
_entity.pdbx_description
1 polymer ?
#
loop_
_entity_poly.entity_id
_entity_poly.type
_entity_poly.pdbx_seq_one_letter_code
_entity_poly.pdbx_strand_id
1 'polypeptide(L)'
;MLDRTREYAPVGLVPLAWGFTAAAHLGYVGSHALFVAHVVIVGLLVAFGAVSWTEMDAGALRAWRGVIVAGVGVTLLGVASFRVPAVPGGVLRAATVVGWMLLPVRALAVTARRTPAPGLARVYLGAAMASVAGGAVTVVGLAAPLSAASGWLVLAGIGAVGVGQTASIAAAAWESSRPDSFSPGSGEHAI
;
A
#
# COMPACT_ATOMS: atom_id res chain seq x y z
N MET A 1 -21.69 12.56 2.45
CA MET A 1 -21.68 11.15 1.96
C MET A 1 -20.36 10.80 1.29
N LEU A 2 -19.82 11.65 0.41
CA LEU A 2 -18.49 11.46 -0.22
C LEU A 2 -17.34 11.30 0.80
N ASP A 3 -17.40 12.00 1.93
CA ASP A 3 -16.36 11.92 2.97
C ASP A 3 -16.29 10.53 3.60
N ARG A 4 -17.45 9.96 3.94
CA ARG A 4 -17.57 8.62 4.52
C ARG A 4 -17.13 7.53 3.54
N THR A 5 -17.47 7.67 2.26
CA THR A 5 -17.02 6.71 1.23
C THR A 5 -15.51 6.79 1.01
N ARG A 6 -14.91 7.98 1.03
CA ARG A 6 -13.44 8.16 0.95
C ARG A 6 -12.71 7.57 2.14
N GLU A 7 -13.32 7.65 3.33
CA GLU A 7 -12.76 7.17 4.59
C GLU A 7 -12.69 5.64 4.67
N TYR A 8 -13.71 4.93 4.15
CA TYR A 8 -13.79 3.46 4.24
C TYR A 8 -13.43 2.72 2.95
N ALA A 9 -13.48 3.36 1.77
CA ALA A 9 -13.11 2.71 0.51
C ALA A 9 -11.73 2.02 0.56
N PRO A 10 -10.67 2.60 1.16
CA PRO A 10 -9.36 1.97 1.25
C PRO A 10 -9.37 0.62 1.99
N VAL A 11 -10.26 0.42 2.96
CA VAL A 11 -10.35 -0.81 3.78
C VAL A 11 -10.69 -2.03 2.92
N GLY A 12 -11.52 -1.86 1.89
CA GLY A 12 -11.81 -2.91 0.92
C GLY A 12 -10.79 -2.97 -0.22
N LEU A 13 -10.28 -1.84 -0.68
CA LEU A 13 -9.40 -1.77 -1.85
C LEU A 13 -8.04 -2.44 -1.64
N VAL A 14 -7.43 -2.26 -0.47
CA VAL A 14 -6.10 -2.81 -0.16
C VAL A 14 -6.09 -4.34 -0.14
N PRO A 15 -6.98 -5.04 0.58
CA PRO A 15 -7.01 -6.51 0.53
C PRO A 15 -7.37 -7.02 -0.87
N LEU A 16 -8.25 -6.34 -1.61
CA LEU A 16 -8.55 -6.69 -3.00
C LEU A 16 -7.33 -6.57 -3.91
N ALA A 17 -6.51 -5.53 -3.74
CA ALA A 17 -5.29 -5.33 -4.53
C ALA A 17 -4.27 -6.45 -4.29
N TRP A 18 -4.06 -6.85 -3.03
CA TRP A 18 -3.18 -7.97 -2.70
C TRP A 18 -3.74 -9.32 -3.15
N GLY A 19 -5.05 -9.53 -3.04
CA GLY A 19 -5.73 -10.70 -3.59
C GLY A 19 -5.60 -10.79 -5.11
N PHE A 20 -5.76 -9.69 -5.82
CA PHE A 20 -5.53 -9.60 -7.26
C PHE A 20 -4.07 -9.91 -7.63
N THR A 21 -3.12 -9.43 -6.83
CA THR A 21 -1.69 -9.71 -7.02
C THR A 21 -1.38 -11.20 -6.83
N ALA A 22 -1.95 -11.84 -5.81
CA ALA A 22 -1.83 -13.28 -5.60
C ALA A 22 -2.48 -14.07 -6.74
N ALA A 23 -3.68 -13.69 -7.18
CA ALA A 23 -4.36 -14.30 -8.31
C ALA A 23 -3.54 -14.18 -9.61
N ALA A 24 -2.91 -13.02 -9.84
CA ALA A 24 -2.02 -12.81 -10.97
C ALA A 24 -0.77 -13.69 -10.90
N HIS A 25 -0.18 -13.86 -9.71
CA HIS A 25 0.95 -14.76 -9.51
C HIS A 25 0.58 -16.23 -9.77
N LEU A 26 -0.63 -16.64 -9.40
CA LEU A 26 -1.17 -17.98 -9.64
C LEU A 26 -1.59 -18.22 -11.11
N GLY A 27 -1.52 -17.20 -11.96
CA GLY A 27 -1.91 -17.29 -13.36
C GLY A 27 -3.42 -17.17 -13.63
N TYR A 28 -4.22 -16.79 -12.64
CA TYR A 28 -5.67 -16.58 -12.81
C TYR A 28 -6.03 -15.25 -13.49
N VAL A 29 -5.07 -14.34 -13.65
CA VAL A 29 -5.27 -13.03 -14.27
C VAL A 29 -4.54 -12.96 -15.61
N GLY A 30 -5.28 -12.73 -16.69
CA GLY A 30 -4.71 -12.57 -18.02
C GLY A 30 -3.87 -11.30 -18.17
N SER A 31 -2.88 -11.31 -19.08
CA SER A 31 -1.95 -10.20 -19.29
C SER A 31 -2.66 -8.87 -19.62
N HIS A 32 -3.73 -8.91 -20.43
CA HIS A 32 -4.49 -7.71 -20.77
C HIS A 32 -5.18 -7.11 -19.54
N ALA A 33 -5.82 -7.93 -18.70
CA ALA A 33 -6.45 -7.47 -17.47
C ALA A 33 -5.42 -6.87 -16.51
N LEU A 34 -4.26 -7.50 -16.37
CA LEU A 34 -3.16 -6.98 -15.55
C LEU A 34 -2.64 -5.64 -16.09
N PHE A 35 -2.50 -5.47 -17.41
CA PHE A 35 -2.14 -4.19 -18.02
C PHE A 35 -3.16 -3.09 -17.72
N VAL A 36 -4.45 -3.37 -17.93
CA VAL A 36 -5.54 -2.42 -17.64
C VAL A 36 -5.55 -2.03 -16.16
N ALA A 37 -5.35 -3.00 -15.25
CA ALA A 37 -5.28 -2.73 -13.82
C ALA A 37 -4.17 -1.72 -13.48
N HIS A 38 -2.96 -1.86 -14.04
CA HIS A 38 -1.89 -0.89 -13.81
C HIS A 38 -2.24 0.51 -14.34
N VAL A 39 -2.82 0.60 -15.54
CA VAL A 39 -3.23 1.89 -16.12
C VAL A 39 -4.28 2.59 -15.25
N VAL A 40 -5.29 1.84 -14.79
CA VAL A 40 -6.32 2.36 -13.89
C VAL A 40 -5.70 2.84 -12.58
N ILE A 41 -4.81 2.06 -11.97
CA ILE A 41 -4.15 2.43 -10.71
C ILE A 41 -3.30 3.71 -10.88
N VAL A 42 -2.56 3.85 -11.99
CA VAL A 42 -1.83 5.09 -12.30
C VAL A 42 -2.78 6.28 -12.37
N GLY A 43 -3.89 6.15 -13.12
CA GLY A 43 -4.88 7.21 -13.23
C GLY A 43 -5.48 7.60 -11.88
N LEU A 44 -5.82 6.62 -11.04
CA LEU A 44 -6.37 6.84 -9.70
C LEU A 44 -5.35 7.52 -8.78
N LEU A 45 -4.09 7.10 -8.78
CA LEU A 45 -3.03 7.71 -7.95
C LEU A 45 -2.74 9.15 -8.38
N VAL A 46 -2.71 9.43 -9.68
CA VAL A 46 -2.52 10.79 -10.20
C VAL A 46 -3.70 11.68 -9.82
N ALA A 47 -4.93 11.20 -10.02
CA ALA A 47 -6.13 11.94 -9.65
C ALA A 47 -6.20 12.20 -8.14
N PHE A 48 -5.96 11.17 -7.32
CA PHE A 48 -5.94 11.31 -5.86
C PHE A 48 -4.84 12.26 -5.39
N GLY A 49 -3.62 12.09 -5.91
CA GLY A 49 -2.50 12.97 -5.60
C GLY A 49 -2.79 14.42 -5.95
N ALA A 50 -3.40 14.69 -7.11
CA ALA A 50 -3.76 16.04 -7.52
C ALA A 50 -4.83 16.68 -6.62
N VAL A 51 -5.85 15.91 -6.23
CA VAL A 51 -6.95 16.42 -5.39
C VAL A 51 -6.52 16.65 -3.95
N SER A 52 -5.69 15.76 -3.38
CA SER A 52 -5.29 15.82 -1.97
C SER A 52 -3.93 16.49 -1.74
N TRP A 53 -3.35 17.12 -2.75
CA TRP A 53 -1.94 17.56 -2.70
C TRP A 53 -1.62 18.50 -1.52
N THR A 54 -2.47 19.51 -1.32
CA THR A 54 -2.32 20.55 -0.29
C THR A 54 -2.66 20.04 1.11
N GLU A 55 -3.56 19.07 1.22
CA GLU A 55 -3.92 18.43 2.49
C GLU A 55 -2.77 17.58 3.05
N MET A 56 -1.86 17.14 2.18
CA MET A 56 -0.74 16.26 2.52
C MET A 56 0.59 17.00 2.75
N ASP A 57 0.57 18.30 3.03
CA ASP A 57 1.81 19.07 3.19
C ASP A 57 2.55 18.86 4.52
N ALA A 58 1.87 18.33 5.54
CA ALA A 58 2.40 18.21 6.89
C ALA A 58 2.23 16.81 7.51
N GLY A 59 2.88 16.61 8.66
CA GLY A 59 2.69 15.45 9.52
C GLY A 59 3.00 14.10 8.84
N ALA A 60 2.17 13.10 9.14
CA ALA A 60 2.25 11.78 8.53
C ALA A 60 1.85 11.80 7.04
N LEU A 61 0.89 12.66 6.67
CA LEU A 61 0.39 12.76 5.30
C LEU A 61 1.49 13.19 4.31
N ARG A 62 2.46 14.01 4.73
CA ARG A 62 3.64 14.32 3.89
C ARG A 62 4.43 13.08 3.47
N ALA A 63 4.56 12.08 4.35
CA ALA A 63 5.21 10.82 3.98
C ALA A 63 4.35 10.00 3.01
N TRP A 64 3.03 9.99 3.21
CA TRP A 64 2.07 9.34 2.31
C TRP A 64 2.02 10.00 0.93
N ARG A 65 2.23 11.32 0.82
CA ARG A 65 2.38 11.98 -0.48
C ARG A 65 3.58 11.42 -1.25
N GLY A 66 4.69 11.20 -0.54
CA GLY A 66 5.85 10.51 -1.12
C GLY A 66 5.52 9.11 -1.63
N VAL A 67 4.70 8.35 -0.88
CA VAL A 67 4.23 7.01 -1.30
C VAL A 67 3.40 7.10 -2.57
N ILE A 68 2.50 8.09 -2.71
CA ILE A 68 1.68 8.25 -3.91
C ILE A 68 2.55 8.59 -5.13
N VAL A 69 3.43 9.59 -5.00
CA VAL A 69 4.32 10.02 -6.09
C VAL A 69 5.22 8.88 -6.54
N ALA A 70 5.88 8.20 -5.60
CA ALA A 70 6.73 7.06 -5.92
C ALA A 70 5.92 5.85 -6.41
N GLY A 71 4.70 5.67 -5.90
CA GLY A 71 3.74 4.65 -6.33
C GLY A 71 3.31 4.81 -7.79
N VAL A 72 3.16 6.04 -8.28
CA VAL A 72 2.96 6.31 -9.71
C VAL A 72 4.14 5.78 -10.51
N GLY A 73 5.37 6.12 -10.11
CA GLY A 73 6.59 5.63 -10.78
C GLY A 73 6.69 4.10 -10.78
N VAL A 74 6.48 3.47 -9.62
CA VAL A 74 6.48 2.01 -9.48
C VAL A 74 5.41 1.35 -10.34
N THR A 75 4.20 1.92 -10.40
CA THR A 75 3.11 1.35 -11.22
C THR A 75 3.36 1.53 -12.71
N LEU A 76 4.03 2.61 -13.12
CA LEU A 76 4.47 2.81 -14.50
C LEU A 76 5.49 1.75 -14.93
N LEU A 77 6.32 1.20 -14.03
CA LEU A 77 7.16 0.03 -14.35
C LEU A 77 6.30 -1.18 -14.74
N GLY A 78 5.19 -1.38 -14.04
CA GLY A 78 4.22 -2.43 -14.34
C GLY A 78 3.59 -2.26 -15.72
N VAL A 79 3.24 -1.02 -16.10
CA VAL A 79 2.78 -0.68 -17.46
C VAL A 79 3.88 -0.96 -18.50
N ALA A 80 5.10 -0.49 -18.24
CA ALA A 80 6.24 -0.66 -19.14
C ALA A 80 6.63 -2.13 -19.34
N SER A 81 6.35 -3.00 -18.36
CA SER A 81 6.62 -4.44 -18.42
C SER A 81 5.94 -5.17 -19.59
N PHE A 82 4.86 -4.59 -20.15
CA PHE A 82 4.13 -5.12 -21.30
C PHE A 82 4.65 -4.60 -22.65
N ARG A 83 5.66 -3.72 -22.62
CA ARG A 83 6.26 -3.09 -23.81
C ARG A 83 7.67 -3.58 -24.11
N VAL A 84 8.15 -4.53 -23.33
CA VAL A 84 9.50 -5.10 -23.42
C VAL A 84 9.42 -6.62 -23.57
N PRO A 85 10.50 -7.29 -23.99
CA PRO A 85 10.54 -8.76 -24.07
C PRO A 85 10.24 -9.42 -22.70
N ALA A 86 9.85 -10.69 -22.74
CA ALA A 86 9.31 -11.41 -21.59
C ALA A 86 10.22 -11.39 -20.35
N VAL A 87 11.53 -11.57 -20.52
CA VAL A 87 12.50 -11.62 -19.42
C VAL A 87 12.65 -10.24 -18.74
N PRO A 88 13.02 -9.15 -19.43
CA PRO A 88 12.98 -7.81 -18.86
C PRO A 88 11.61 -7.42 -18.28
N GLY A 89 10.53 -7.83 -18.94
CA GLY A 89 9.17 -7.59 -18.46
C GLY A 89 8.89 -8.28 -17.12
N GLY A 90 9.40 -9.51 -16.93
CA GLY A 90 9.32 -10.21 -15.65
C GLY A 90 10.00 -9.45 -14.53
N VAL A 91 11.19 -8.90 -14.78
CA VAL A 91 11.94 -8.08 -13.81
C VAL A 91 11.17 -6.80 -13.45
N LEU A 92 10.58 -6.12 -14.44
CA LEU A 92 9.78 -4.91 -14.19
C LEU A 92 8.51 -5.21 -13.37
N ARG A 93 7.85 -6.35 -13.61
CA ARG A 93 6.70 -6.80 -12.79
C ARG A 93 7.12 -7.13 -11.37
N ALA A 94 8.24 -7.84 -11.19
CA ALA A 94 8.80 -8.11 -9.87
C ALA A 94 9.13 -6.80 -9.12
N ALA A 95 9.79 -5.86 -9.79
CA ALA A 95 10.10 -4.54 -9.24
C ALA A 95 8.83 -3.75 -8.87
N THR A 96 7.75 -3.89 -9.65
CA THR A 96 6.46 -3.27 -9.35
C THR A 96 5.86 -3.81 -8.05
N VAL A 97 5.79 -5.14 -7.91
CA VAL A 97 5.23 -5.79 -6.71
C VAL A 97 6.07 -5.48 -5.48
N VAL A 98 7.39 -5.70 -5.55
CA VAL A 98 8.31 -5.44 -4.43
C VAL A 98 8.33 -3.94 -4.08
N GLY A 99 8.25 -3.06 -5.08
CA GLY A 99 8.11 -1.63 -4.87
C GLY A 99 6.89 -1.30 -4.01
N TRP A 100 5.71 -1.83 -4.35
CA TRP A 100 4.48 -1.62 -3.56
C TRP A 100 4.52 -2.26 -2.16
N MET A 101 5.27 -3.35 -2.00
CA MET A 101 5.52 -3.92 -0.68
C MET A 101 6.31 -2.95 0.20
N LEU A 102 7.37 -2.32 -0.33
CA LEU A 102 8.32 -1.54 0.47
C LEU A 102 7.99 -0.05 0.58
N LEU A 103 7.29 0.52 -0.41
CA LEU A 103 6.96 1.94 -0.47
C LEU A 103 6.32 2.47 0.83
N PRO A 104 5.32 1.80 1.44
CA PRO A 104 4.63 2.33 2.61
C PRO A 104 5.46 2.29 3.89
N VAL A 105 6.57 1.54 3.94
CA VAL A 105 7.33 1.27 5.19
C VAL A 105 7.69 2.55 5.92
N ARG A 106 8.22 3.55 5.22
CA ARG A 106 8.58 4.83 5.83
C ARG A 106 7.34 5.58 6.32
N ALA A 107 6.28 5.62 5.52
CA ALA A 107 5.04 6.32 5.87
C ALA A 107 4.36 5.67 7.09
N LEU A 108 4.33 4.34 7.15
CA LEU A 108 3.84 3.58 8.30
C LEU A 108 4.66 3.84 9.56
N ALA A 109 6.00 3.83 9.49
CA ALA A 109 6.84 4.14 10.64
C ALA A 109 6.68 5.59 11.12
N VAL A 110 6.53 6.54 10.19
CA VAL A 110 6.24 7.96 10.47
C VAL A 110 4.88 8.13 11.13
N THR A 111 3.88 7.36 10.69
CA THR A 111 2.52 7.34 11.26
C THR A 111 2.56 6.77 12.68
N ALA A 112 3.18 5.60 12.87
CA ALA A 112 3.35 4.96 14.18
C ALA A 112 3.94 5.90 15.24
N ARG A 113 4.99 6.67 14.89
CA ARG A 113 5.63 7.63 15.81
C ARG A 113 4.75 8.81 16.19
N ARG A 114 3.74 9.11 15.38
CA ARG A 114 2.82 10.25 15.59
C ARG A 114 1.48 9.81 16.19
N THR A 115 1.21 8.52 16.25
CA THR A 115 -0.01 7.96 16.84
C THR A 115 0.14 7.88 18.37
N PRO A 116 -0.66 8.64 19.15
CA PRO A 116 -0.53 8.64 20.60
C PRO A 116 -0.97 7.32 21.25
N ALA A 117 -1.93 6.62 20.62
CA ALA A 117 -2.47 5.37 21.12
C ALA A 117 -1.47 4.21 20.89
N PRO A 118 -0.87 3.62 21.95
CA PRO A 118 0.19 2.61 21.79
C PRO A 118 -0.27 1.34 21.06
N GLY A 119 -1.55 0.99 21.17
CA GLY A 119 -2.15 -0.11 20.42
C GLY A 119 -2.11 0.13 18.90
N LEU A 120 -2.54 1.31 18.45
CA LEU A 120 -2.54 1.68 17.02
C LEU A 120 -1.13 1.90 16.48
N ALA A 121 -0.25 2.52 17.26
CA ALA A 121 1.16 2.67 16.90
C ALA A 121 1.83 1.32 16.60
N ARG A 122 1.53 0.28 17.40
CA ARG A 122 2.01 -1.09 17.16
C ARG A 122 1.46 -1.71 15.89
N VAL A 123 0.20 -1.42 15.52
CA VAL A 123 -0.38 -1.91 14.25
C VAL A 123 0.38 -1.31 13.06
N TYR A 124 0.62 0.00 13.06
CA TYR A 124 1.37 0.66 11.99
C TYR A 124 2.82 0.15 11.89
N LEU A 125 3.50 -0.05 13.03
CA LEU A 125 4.85 -0.61 13.04
C LEU A 125 4.86 -2.08 12.58
N GLY A 126 3.90 -2.88 13.04
CA GLY A 126 3.72 -4.27 12.60
C GLY A 126 3.49 -4.37 11.10
N ALA A 127 2.68 -3.47 10.53
CA ALA A 127 2.46 -3.38 9.09
C ALA A 127 3.74 -3.01 8.32
N ALA A 128 4.56 -2.11 8.87
CA ALA A 128 5.85 -1.76 8.28
C ALA A 128 6.82 -2.95 8.30
N MET A 129 6.89 -3.68 9.42
CA MET A 129 7.72 -4.88 9.53
C MET A 129 7.24 -5.99 8.60
N ALA A 130 5.93 -6.23 8.53
CA ALA A 130 5.33 -7.21 7.62
C ALA A 130 5.60 -6.86 6.16
N SER A 131 5.57 -5.57 5.81
CA SER A 131 5.92 -5.06 4.48
C SER A 131 7.38 -5.35 4.10
N VAL A 132 8.33 -5.12 5.01
CA VAL A 132 9.76 -5.43 4.80
C VAL A 132 9.99 -6.93 4.72
N ALA A 133 9.50 -7.69 5.70
CA ALA A 133 9.70 -9.13 5.78
C ALA A 133 9.03 -9.85 4.60
N GLY A 134 7.79 -9.50 4.28
CA GLY A 134 7.07 -10.03 3.13
C GLY A 134 7.76 -9.69 1.80
N GLY A 135 8.23 -8.45 1.65
CA GLY A 135 9.05 -8.06 0.50
C GLY A 135 10.32 -8.89 0.35
N ALA A 136 11.06 -9.11 1.45
CA ALA A 136 12.26 -9.93 1.44
C ALA A 136 11.95 -11.39 1.08
N VAL A 137 10.91 -11.98 1.67
CA VAL A 137 10.46 -13.35 1.37
C VAL A 137 10.04 -13.48 -0.10
N THR A 138 9.34 -12.49 -0.65
CA THR A 138 8.98 -12.45 -2.07
C THR A 138 10.21 -12.37 -2.97
N VAL A 139 11.21 -11.54 -2.64
CA VAL A 139 12.47 -11.47 -3.40
C VAL A 139 13.19 -12.81 -3.40
N VAL A 140 13.29 -13.47 -2.24
CA VAL A 140 13.88 -14.82 -2.13
C VAL A 140 13.12 -15.82 -3.01
N GLY A 141 11.79 -15.82 -2.96
CA GLY A 141 10.96 -16.70 -3.79
C GLY A 141 11.13 -16.45 -5.30
N LEU A 142 11.27 -15.18 -5.71
CA LEU A 142 11.48 -14.80 -7.11
C LEU A 142 12.89 -15.11 -7.63
N ALA A 143 13.90 -15.08 -6.76
CA ALA A 143 15.29 -15.38 -7.11
C ALA A 143 15.62 -16.88 -7.04
N ALA A 144 14.80 -17.68 -6.36
CA ALA A 144 15.00 -19.12 -6.21
C ALA A 144 14.69 -19.89 -7.52
N PRO A 145 15.27 -21.10 -7.70
CA PRO A 145 14.91 -21.98 -8.80
C PRO A 145 13.41 -22.28 -8.84
N LEU A 146 12.86 -22.34 -10.05
CA LEU A 146 11.43 -22.59 -10.28
C LEU A 146 11.02 -23.92 -9.63
N SER A 147 10.22 -23.82 -8.58
CA SER A 147 9.73 -24.96 -7.80
C SER A 147 8.41 -24.59 -7.12
N ALA A 148 7.67 -25.59 -6.64
CA ALA A 148 6.47 -25.32 -5.85
C ALA A 148 6.80 -24.49 -4.59
N ALA A 149 7.94 -24.79 -3.95
CA ALA A 149 8.40 -24.07 -2.76
C ALA A 149 8.66 -22.58 -3.05
N SER A 150 9.29 -22.24 -4.18
CA SER A 150 9.56 -20.84 -4.54
C SER A 150 8.27 -20.06 -4.79
N GLY A 151 7.26 -20.67 -5.44
CA GLY A 151 5.93 -20.08 -5.60
C GLY A 151 5.23 -19.84 -4.26
N TRP A 152 5.28 -20.80 -3.33
CA TRP A 152 4.72 -20.63 -1.99
C TRP A 152 5.41 -19.53 -1.18
N LEU A 153 6.72 -19.34 -1.33
CA LEU A 153 7.42 -18.21 -0.71
C LEU A 153 6.89 -16.88 -1.25
N VAL A 154 6.71 -16.73 -2.56
CA VAL A 154 6.14 -15.50 -3.13
C VAL A 154 4.74 -15.22 -2.56
N LEU A 155 3.89 -16.24 -2.48
CA LEU A 155 2.55 -16.13 -1.90
C LEU A 155 2.57 -15.81 -0.40
N ALA A 156 3.47 -16.40 0.36
CA ALA A 156 3.64 -16.11 1.78
C ALA A 156 4.06 -14.65 2.00
N GLY A 157 4.97 -14.14 1.16
CA GLY A 157 5.37 -12.73 1.18
C GLY A 157 4.20 -11.80 0.83
N ILE A 158 3.47 -12.09 -0.25
CA ILE A 158 2.25 -11.34 -0.64
C ILE A 158 1.21 -11.35 0.49
N GLY A 159 0.96 -12.51 1.11
CA GLY A 159 0.02 -12.66 2.20
C GLY A 159 0.42 -11.85 3.43
N ALA A 160 1.69 -11.92 3.84
CA ALA A 160 2.21 -11.16 4.98
C ALA A 160 2.06 -9.64 4.78
N VAL A 161 2.44 -9.13 3.60
CA VAL A 161 2.26 -7.71 3.26
C VAL A 161 0.77 -7.35 3.21
N GLY A 162 -0.04 -8.18 2.56
CA GLY A 162 -1.47 -7.94 2.42
C GLY A 162 -2.19 -7.83 3.76
N VAL A 163 -1.89 -8.73 4.71
CA VAL A 163 -2.44 -8.66 6.08
C VAL A 163 -1.95 -7.41 6.80
N GLY A 164 -0.65 -7.13 6.77
CA GLY A 164 -0.08 -5.97 7.47
C GLY A 164 -0.64 -4.65 6.97
N GLN A 165 -0.62 -4.42 5.65
CA GLN A 165 -1.12 -3.19 5.06
C GLN A 165 -2.64 -3.05 5.25
N THR A 166 -3.42 -4.12 5.11
CA THR A 166 -4.87 -4.09 5.39
C THR A 166 -5.15 -3.72 6.85
N ALA A 167 -4.44 -4.32 7.80
CA ALA A 167 -4.59 -4.00 9.22
C ALA A 167 -4.28 -2.53 9.51
N SER A 168 -3.26 -1.95 8.86
CA SER A 168 -2.93 -0.53 9.03
C SER A 168 -4.03 0.41 8.52
N ILE A 169 -4.72 0.04 7.44
CA ILE A 169 -5.78 0.86 6.85
C ILE A 169 -7.08 0.73 7.65
N ALA A 170 -7.39 -0.47 8.13
CA ALA A 170 -8.48 -0.68 9.08
C ALA A 170 -8.24 0.10 10.39
N ALA A 171 -7.00 0.14 10.88
CA ALA A 171 -6.62 0.93 12.05
C ALA A 171 -6.85 2.43 11.84
N ALA A 172 -6.46 2.96 10.67
CA ALA A 172 -6.71 4.36 10.32
C ALA A 172 -8.20 4.70 10.26
N ALA A 173 -9.01 3.86 9.62
CA ALA A 173 -10.47 4.05 9.52
C ALA A 173 -11.18 3.94 10.88
N TRP A 174 -10.66 3.12 11.79
CA TRP A 174 -11.20 3.03 13.14
C TRP A 174 -10.80 4.22 14.01
N GLU A 175 -9.58 4.74 13.83
CA GLU A 175 -9.10 5.96 14.50
C GLU A 175 -9.96 7.17 14.12
N SER A 176 -10.28 7.33 12.84
CA SER A 176 -11.12 8.43 12.35
C SER A 176 -12.60 8.32 12.77
N SER A 177 -13.10 7.11 13.04
CA SER A 177 -14.47 6.90 13.53
C SER A 177 -14.68 7.17 15.03
N ARG A 178 -13.63 7.47 15.81
CA ARG A 178 -13.77 7.70 17.25
C ARG A 178 -14.37 9.07 17.59
N PRO A 179 -15.29 9.14 18.58
CA PRO A 179 -15.94 10.40 18.99
C PRO A 179 -14.97 11.48 19.47
N ASP A 180 -13.83 11.07 20.05
CA ASP A 180 -12.90 11.97 20.75
C ASP A 180 -12.01 12.81 19.81
N SER A 181 -12.14 12.61 18.48
CA SER A 181 -11.37 13.31 17.46
C SER A 181 -11.88 14.74 17.15
N PHE A 182 -13.03 15.14 17.72
CA PHE A 182 -13.55 16.49 17.69
C PHE A 182 -13.62 17.08 19.12
N SER A 183 -12.50 17.61 19.60
CA SER A 183 -12.53 18.63 20.64
C SER A 183 -11.79 19.86 20.11
N PRO A 184 -12.50 20.86 19.53
CA PRO A 184 -11.91 22.16 19.32
C PRO A 184 -11.68 22.77 20.69
N GLY A 185 -10.40 22.96 21.04
CA GLY A 185 -10.00 23.64 22.25
C GLY A 185 -10.73 24.99 22.37
N SER A 186 -11.53 25.13 23.41
CA SER A 186 -11.98 26.41 23.95
C SER A 186 -11.75 26.38 25.46
N GLY A 187 -10.50 26.49 25.83
CA GLY A 187 -10.08 26.84 27.18
C GLY A 187 -8.99 27.90 27.05
N GLU A 188 -9.39 29.17 27.02
CA GLU A 188 -8.70 30.31 27.65
C GLU A 188 -9.35 31.63 27.19
N HIS A 189 -10.20 32.19 28.06
CA HIS A 189 -10.13 33.57 28.54
C HIS A 189 -11.34 33.84 29.45
N ALA A 190 -11.18 33.50 30.73
CA ALA A 190 -11.96 34.07 31.82
C ALA A 190 -11.01 34.25 33.01
N ILE A 191 -10.32 35.39 33.02
CA ILE A 191 -9.96 36.12 34.22
C ILE A 191 -10.43 37.55 33.99
#